data_AF-A0A5K1F375-F1
#
_entry.id   AF-A0A5K1F375-F1
#
_cell.length_a   1.000
_cell.length_b   1.000
_cell.length_c   1.000
_cell.angle_alpha   90.00
_cell.angle_beta   90.00
_cell.angle_gamma   90.00
#
_symmetry.space_group_name_H-M   'P 1'
#
loop_
_entity.id
_entity.type
_entity.pdbx_description
1 polymer ?
#
loop_
_entity_poly.entity_id
_entity_poly.type
_entity_poly.pdbx_seq_one_letter_code
_entity_poly.pdbx_strand_id
1 'polypeptide(L)'
;TADTTLEAPELKDDAYLNLLDWSSRNVLAIALGHSLYLWDASEGGACSKLMSVADNGPITSVSWAPNGTHIAIGLRDSAAQLWDATSSKQ
;
A
#
# COMPACT_ATOMS: atom_id res chain seq x y z
N THR A 1 -10.71 -15.88 16.67
CA THR A 1 -11.26 -15.46 15.37
C THR A 1 -10.72 -14.07 15.07
N ALA A 2 -10.49 -13.73 13.81
CA ALA A 2 -10.06 -12.36 13.48
C ALA A 2 -11.23 -11.39 13.64
N ASP A 3 -10.98 -10.20 14.19
CA ASP A 3 -12.01 -9.17 14.39
C ASP A 3 -12.41 -8.48 13.07
N THR A 4 -11.57 -8.57 12.03
CA THR A 4 -11.85 -8.05 10.68
C THR A 4 -11.11 -8.89 9.63
N THR A 5 -11.69 -9.03 8.44
CA THR A 5 -11.08 -9.71 7.28
C THR A 5 -11.21 -8.79 6.07
N LEU A 6 -10.11 -8.62 5.33
CA LEU A 6 -10.06 -7.84 4.10
C LEU A 6 -9.82 -8.78 2.93
N GLU A 7 -10.53 -8.56 1.83
CA GLU A 7 -10.25 -9.24 0.57
C GLU A 7 -9.07 -8.56 -0.14
N ALA A 8 -8.13 -9.35 -0.61
CA ALA A 8 -6.92 -8.89 -1.29
C ALA A 8 -6.82 -9.54 -2.69
N PRO A 9 -7.71 -9.17 -3.63
CA PRO A 9 -7.64 -9.69 -4.99
C PRO A 9 -6.31 -9.29 -5.62
N GLU A 10 -5.69 -10.21 -6.37
CA GLU A 10 -4.38 -10.00 -7.04
C GLU A 10 -3.18 -9.84 -6.09
N LEU A 11 -3.33 -10.17 -4.80
CA LEU A 11 -2.17 -10.29 -3.92
C LEU A 11 -1.28 -11.43 -4.44
N LYS A 12 -0.03 -11.08 -4.76
CA LYS A 12 0.90 -12.01 -5.38
C LYS A 12 1.53 -12.92 -4.31
N ASP A 13 1.40 -14.24 -4.51
CA ASP A 13 2.05 -15.25 -3.68
C ASP A 13 3.53 -15.39 -4.10
N ASP A 14 4.37 -14.55 -3.53
CA ASP A 14 5.80 -14.47 -3.84
C ASP A 14 6.58 -14.01 -2.61
N ALA A 15 7.39 -14.92 -2.05
CA ALA A 15 8.10 -14.72 -0.79
C ALA A 15 9.17 -13.62 -0.82
N TYR A 16 9.52 -13.11 -2.00
CA TYR A 16 10.51 -12.04 -2.15
C TYR A 16 9.90 -10.63 -2.11
N LEU A 17 8.57 -10.53 -2.05
CA LEU A 17 7.87 -9.25 -2.08
C LEU A 17 7.52 -8.77 -0.67
N ASN A 18 7.54 -7.44 -0.48
CA ASN A 18 7.14 -6.80 0.77
C ASN A 18 5.90 -5.92 0.50
N LEU A 19 4.74 -6.55 0.32
CA LEU A 19 3.54 -5.90 -0.22
C LEU A 19 2.65 -5.22 0.83
N LEU A 20 3.00 -5.32 2.11
CA LEU A 20 2.19 -4.87 3.23
C LEU A 20 3.08 -4.09 4.20
N ASP A 21 2.60 -2.93 4.65
CA ASP A 21 3.21 -2.22 5.78
C ASP A 21 2.16 -1.40 6.54
N TRP A 22 2.31 -1.34 7.87
CA TRP A 22 1.35 -0.68 8.77
C TRP A 22 1.96 0.59 9.35
N SER A 23 1.32 1.72 9.11
CA SER A 23 1.81 3.03 9.57
C SER A 23 1.61 3.26 11.07
N SER A 24 2.38 4.21 11.62
CA SER A 24 2.14 4.78 12.95
C SER A 24 0.80 5.53 13.10
N ARG A 25 0.05 5.73 12.00
CA ARG A 25 -1.25 6.41 11.97
C ARG A 25 -2.43 5.46 11.79
N ASN A 26 -2.22 4.18 12.04
CA ASN A 26 -3.24 3.13 11.95
C ASN A 26 -3.82 2.90 10.53
N VAL A 27 -3.00 3.18 9.52
CA VAL A 27 -3.33 2.92 8.11
C VAL A 27 -2.43 1.79 7.59
N LEU A 28 -3.04 0.73 7.08
CA LEU A 28 -2.38 -0.39 6.41
C LEU A 28 -2.24 -0.07 4.91
N ALA A 29 -1.03 -0.18 4.38
CA ALA A 29 -0.76 -0.11 2.95
C ALA A 29 -0.74 -1.54 2.38
N ILE A 30 -1.46 -1.76 1.28
CA ILE A 30 -1.62 -3.06 0.61
C ILE A 30 -1.34 -2.90 -0.88
N ALA A 31 -0.25 -3.49 -1.36
CA ALA A 31 0.07 -3.53 -2.78
C ALA A 31 -0.60 -4.73 -3.46
N LEU A 32 -1.49 -4.44 -4.41
CA LEU A 32 -2.23 -5.42 -5.21
C LEU A 32 -1.91 -5.18 -6.69
N GLY A 33 -1.10 -6.07 -7.28
CA GLY A 33 -0.60 -5.92 -8.64
C GLY A 33 0.13 -4.59 -8.87
N HIS A 34 -0.50 -3.70 -9.64
CA HIS A 34 0.05 -2.38 -10.02
C HIS A 34 -0.50 -1.23 -9.14
N SER A 35 -1.34 -1.54 -8.17
CA SER A 35 -2.08 -0.56 -7.37
C SER A 35 -1.69 -0.63 -5.91
N LEU A 36 -1.63 0.53 -5.26
CA LEU A 36 -1.49 0.63 -3.82
C LEU A 36 -2.81 1.08 -3.20
N TYR A 37 -3.29 0.30 -2.25
CA TYR A 37 -4.49 0.59 -1.46
C TYR A 37 -4.11 0.92 -0.03
N LEU A 38 -4.89 1.81 0.58
CA LEU A 38 -4.78 2.18 1.98
C LEU A 38 -6.06 1.78 2.69
N TRP A 39 -5.91 1.09 3.81
CA TRP A 39 -7.01 0.77 4.72
C TRP A 39 -6.78 1.46 6.05
N ASP A 40 -7.65 2.40 6.41
CA ASP A 40 -7.68 3.06 7.70
C ASP A 40 -8.40 2.15 8.71
N ALA A 41 -7.67 1.67 9.71
CA ALA A 41 -8.15 0.74 10.72
C ALA A 41 -8.81 1.45 11.92
N SER A 42 -9.06 2.77 11.83
CA SER A 42 -9.87 3.49 12.81
C SER A 42 -11.35 3.12 12.71
N GLU A 43 -12.18 3.67 13.62
CA GLU A 43 -13.61 3.40 13.66
C GLU A 43 -14.27 3.63 12.30
N GLY A 44 -14.90 2.58 11.76
CA GLY A 44 -15.60 2.64 10.47
C GLY A 44 -14.80 2.14 9.27
N GLY A 45 -13.52 1.78 9.41
CA GLY A 45 -12.77 0.95 8.45
C GLY A 45 -12.87 1.39 6.99
N ALA A 46 -12.11 2.40 6.57
CA ALA A 46 -12.20 2.95 5.21
C ALA A 46 -11.08 2.42 4.30
N CYS A 47 -11.43 1.96 3.09
CA CYS A 47 -10.47 1.57 2.07
C CYS A 47 -10.45 2.59 0.93
N SER A 48 -9.27 3.00 0.50
CA SER A 48 -9.10 3.89 -0.66
C SER A 48 -7.90 3.46 -1.50
N LYS A 49 -7.95 3.76 -2.80
CA LYS A 49 -6.83 3.53 -3.71
C LYS A 49 -5.96 4.78 -3.73
N LEU A 50 -4.69 4.65 -3.34
CA LEU A 50 -3.76 5.77 -3.36
C LEU A 50 -3.26 6.07 -4.77
N MET A 51 -2.85 5.03 -5.50
CA MET A 51 -2.20 5.21 -6.81
C MET A 51 -2.23 3.94 -7.67
N SER A 52 -2.01 4.09 -8.99
CA SER A 52 -1.71 2.98 -9.92
C SER A 52 -0.47 3.28 -10.74
N VAL A 53 0.37 2.28 -10.94
CA VAL A 53 1.55 2.35 -11.80
C VAL A 53 1.14 1.89 -13.19
N ALA A 54 1.47 2.67 -14.23
CA ALA A 54 1.20 2.28 -15.62
C ALA A 54 2.22 1.24 -16.11
N ASP A 55 3.39 1.70 -16.58
CA ASP A 55 4.28 0.90 -17.43
C ASP A 55 5.51 0.33 -16.72
N ASN A 56 5.72 0.73 -15.46
CA ASN A 56 6.91 0.39 -14.67
C ASN A 56 6.82 -1.00 -13.98
N GLY A 57 5.74 -1.74 -14.25
CA GLY A 57 5.47 -3.06 -13.69
C GLY A 57 4.83 -3.05 -12.30
N PRO A 58 4.54 -4.24 -11.73
CA PRO A 58 3.87 -4.36 -10.45
C PRO A 58 4.71 -3.80 -9.31
N ILE A 59 4.02 -3.41 -8.24
CA ILE A 59 4.64 -3.00 -6.99
C ILE A 59 5.29 -4.23 -6.36
N THR A 60 6.57 -4.10 -5.98
CA THR A 60 7.35 -5.19 -5.37
C THR A 60 7.59 -4.97 -3.89
N SER A 61 7.56 -3.71 -3.43
CA SER A 61 7.71 -3.37 -2.02
C SER A 61 6.99 -2.08 -1.67
N VAL A 62 6.51 -1.99 -0.44
CA VAL A 62 5.99 -0.77 0.16
C VAL A 62 6.58 -0.59 1.56
N SER A 63 6.82 0.65 1.95
CA SER A 63 7.24 0.97 3.31
C SER A 63 6.78 2.36 3.72
N TRP A 64 6.17 2.46 4.89
CA TRP A 64 5.80 3.72 5.49
C TRP A 64 7.01 4.44 6.04
N ALA A 65 7.05 5.76 5.84
CA ALA A 65 7.90 6.62 6.62
C ALA A 65 7.49 6.56 8.12
N PRO A 66 8.42 6.74 9.07
CA PRO A 66 8.12 6.65 10.50
C PRO A 66 7.01 7.60 10.99
N ASN A 67 6.84 8.74 10.31
CA ASN A 67 5.79 9.72 10.59
C ASN A 67 4.40 9.32 10.07
N GLY A 68 4.29 8.23 9.29
CA GLY A 68 3.04 7.74 8.72
C GLY A 68 2.39 8.67 7.69
N THR A 69 3.12 9.62 7.11
CA THR A 69 2.57 10.56 6.11
C THR A 69 3.02 10.27 4.69
N HIS A 70 4.12 9.53 4.53
CA HIS A 70 4.67 9.17 3.22
C HIS A 70 4.86 7.67 3.09
N ILE A 71 4.79 7.17 1.86
CA ILE A 71 5.05 5.77 1.53
C ILE A 71 6.11 5.71 0.43
N ALA A 72 7.14 4.91 0.66
CA ALA A 72 8.08 4.50 -0.37
C ALA A 72 7.52 3.26 -1.10
N ILE A 73 7.60 3.26 -2.43
CA ILE A 73 7.09 2.19 -3.30
C ILE A 73 8.23 1.75 -4.21
N GLY A 74 8.56 0.46 -4.16
CA GLY A 74 9.51 -0.17 -5.10
C GLY A 74 8.78 -0.86 -6.24
N LEU A 75 9.32 -0.70 -7.45
CA LEU A 75 8.74 -1.21 -8.69
C LEU A 75 9.64 -2.26 -9.34
N ARG A 76 9.04 -3.09 -10.19
CA ARG A 76 9.74 -4.17 -10.89
C ARG A 76 10.84 -3.67 -11.84
N ASP A 77 10.70 -2.46 -12.38
CA ASP A 77 11.69 -1.82 -13.25
C ASP A 77 12.88 -1.21 -12.49
N SER A 78 13.03 -1.50 -11.19
CA SER A 78 14.04 -0.94 -10.29
C SER A 78 13.84 0.54 -9.94
N ALA A 79 12.71 1.16 -10.35
CA ALA A 79 12.36 2.49 -9.88
C ALA A 79 11.83 2.45 -8.44
N ALA A 80 12.01 3.56 -7.74
CA ALA A 80 11.40 3.82 -6.44
C ALA A 80 10.67 5.15 -6.48
N GLN A 81 9.47 5.18 -5.88
CA GLN A 81 8.64 6.39 -5.80
C GLN A 81 8.34 6.71 -4.34
N LEU A 82 8.20 7.98 -4.03
CA LEU A 82 7.76 8.47 -2.73
C LEU A 82 6.43 9.19 -2.90
N TRP A 83 5.42 8.75 -2.16
CA TRP A 83 4.07 9.29 -2.22
C TRP A 83 3.68 9.92 -0.89
N ASP A 84 3.04 11.08 -0.94
CA ASP A 84 2.35 11.68 0.21
C ASP A 84 0.97 11.02 0.33
N ALA A 85 0.76 10.29 1.42
CA ALA A 85 -0.49 9.58 1.70
C ALA A 85 -1.54 10.46 2.41
N THR A 86 -1.18 11.70 2.75
CA THR A 86 -2.06 12.68 3.40
C THR A 86 -2.73 13.61 2.39
N SER A 87 -2.04 13.88 1.29
CA SER A 87 -2.58 14.66 0.20
C SER A 87 -3.51 13.77 -0.63
N SER A 88 -4.80 13.81 -0.30
CA SER A 88 -5.85 13.30 -1.18
C SER A 88 -5.91 14.17 -2.44
N LYS A 89 -4.98 13.96 -3.39
CA LYS A 89 -5.14 14.45 -4.74
C LYS A 89 -6.09 13.46 -5.44
N GLN A 90 -7.37 13.81 -5.38
CA GLN A 90 -8.33 13.40 -6.41
C GLN A 90 -7.85 13.86 -7.79
#